data_AF-A0A507FBR4-F1
#
_entry.id   AF-A0A507FBR4-F1
#
_cell.length_a   1.000
_cell.length_b   1.000
_cell.length_c   1.000
_cell.angle_alpha   90.00
_cell.angle_beta   90.00
_cell.angle_gamma   90.00
#
_symmetry.space_group_name_H-M   'P 1'
#
loop_
_entity.id
_entity.type
_entity.pdbx_description
1 polymer ?
#
loop_
_entity_poly.entity_id
_entity_poly.type
_entity_poly.pdbx_seq_one_letter_code
_entity_poly.pdbx_strand_id
1 'polypeptide(L)'
;MQIVSALELKQLSQQLNGVSQEAQLHVAQSEDRQHLHALSRARVSKWTNTIQGHRKQKLVARATRAAEEERQRALIDAEHAEAESRAREELIGRAKHMQYCQQDSVRAFHSRVLLAQVLEERDLQVRVAKLSRGQKETSLEDKRADLAHAVAMQQQAINTRLKAENIAAVQAAQMLEKRRIEAEEREARLLEQRRLIELDTEFQQESALKDAARRNEALMLRSQLDNMASEKRSRAIDMQTREKEQDVRIEAWVARKARQVEMKKDIEKKWFELSDFSLCALCFSAPTDNNSHARNSASLARRELIGQTQEKLSKDHDAKIEQQVNEAMRLQQEKAAHEDERKQHAKLARKQELKKYYDDYVQRNSEKLRIEKEQDKKLLDHYNQIHEEAVAEQLERKATLLMKGKTLQSYHKAQANRAKQDREKERIQSQNLDKQRVSESVDQDANLEKYMLAVANAPWAQTNSRLQKFVHQSLTAAKLAKSGGGGGSKSGGVGNQQYRQPVNTKERLGFMPGGYRKPDLVRMNPIVAGGYLEVVGEGKTRAEDHLAVVSIP
;
A
#
# COMPACT_ATOMS: atom_id res chain seq x y z
N MET A 1 -62.83 99.86 52.00
CA MET A 1 -62.52 98.41 52.12
C MET A 1 -63.59 97.78 52.99
N GLN A 2 -64.17 96.65 52.57
CA GLN A 2 -64.99 95.80 53.45
C GLN A 2 -64.17 94.55 53.78
N ILE A 3 -64.21 94.12 55.03
CA ILE A 3 -63.48 92.96 55.53
C ILE A 3 -64.49 91.83 55.71
N VAL A 4 -64.37 90.77 54.89
CA VAL A 4 -65.20 89.56 54.99
C VAL A 4 -64.75 88.74 56.21
N SER A 5 -65.67 88.15 56.95
CA SER A 5 -65.38 87.48 58.21
C SER A 5 -64.78 86.07 58.03
N ALA A 6 -64.07 85.60 59.06
CA ALA A 6 -63.52 84.25 59.10
C ALA A 6 -64.59 83.14 59.12
N LEU A 7 -65.83 83.44 59.55
CA LEU A 7 -66.94 82.49 59.48
C LEU A 7 -67.45 82.33 58.04
N GLU A 8 -67.62 83.44 57.33
CA GLU A 8 -68.00 83.45 55.91
C GLU A 8 -66.94 82.75 55.05
N LEU A 9 -65.64 82.98 55.30
CA LEU A 9 -64.57 82.24 54.62
C LEU A 9 -64.66 80.73 54.86
N LYS A 10 -65.04 80.29 56.06
CA LYS A 10 -65.18 78.86 56.37
C LYS A 10 -66.43 78.25 55.72
N GLN A 11 -67.56 78.96 55.71
CA GLN A 11 -68.78 78.55 55.00
C GLN A 11 -68.57 78.53 53.47
N LEU A 12 -67.94 79.56 52.90
CA LEU A 12 -67.51 79.59 51.50
C LEU A 12 -66.58 78.42 51.16
N SER A 13 -65.66 78.05 52.06
CA SER A 13 -64.79 76.88 51.83
C SER A 13 -65.55 75.54 51.79
N GLN A 14 -66.67 75.42 52.51
CA GLN A 14 -67.56 74.25 52.50
C GLN A 14 -68.59 74.28 51.36
N GLN A 15 -68.90 75.46 50.81
CA GLN A 15 -69.78 75.62 49.64
C GLN A 15 -69.02 75.48 48.31
N LEU A 16 -67.78 75.99 48.23
CA LEU A 16 -66.90 75.81 47.07
C LEU A 16 -66.46 74.35 46.94
N ASN A 17 -66.06 73.73 48.04
CA ASN A 17 -65.86 72.28 48.11
C ASN A 17 -67.21 71.61 48.39
N GLY A 18 -68.16 71.69 47.43
CA GLY A 18 -69.52 71.14 47.51
C GLY A 18 -69.63 69.60 47.59
N VAL A 19 -68.58 68.95 48.09
CA VAL A 19 -68.50 67.53 48.40
C VAL A 19 -68.84 67.39 49.89
N SER A 20 -70.00 66.81 50.23
CA SER A 20 -70.36 66.47 51.62
C SER A 20 -69.19 65.75 52.31
N GLN A 21 -69.05 65.92 53.64
CA GLN A 21 -68.06 65.14 54.41
C GLN A 21 -68.23 63.63 54.16
N GLU A 22 -69.48 63.16 53.96
CA GLU A 22 -69.80 61.79 53.59
C GLU A 22 -69.21 61.37 52.24
N ALA A 23 -69.17 62.28 51.27
CA ALA A 23 -68.63 62.01 49.95
C ALA A 23 -67.08 62.08 49.94
N GLN A 24 -66.46 62.95 50.74
CA GLN A 24 -65.01 62.91 50.98
C GLN A 24 -64.61 61.60 51.68
N LEU A 25 -65.38 61.20 52.71
CA LEU A 25 -65.21 59.90 53.38
C LEU A 25 -65.42 58.73 52.40
N HIS A 26 -66.39 58.81 51.47
CA HIS A 26 -66.61 57.74 50.48
C HIS A 26 -65.47 57.65 49.44
N VAL A 27 -64.84 58.77 49.07
CA VAL A 27 -63.60 58.77 48.26
C VAL A 27 -62.45 58.15 49.02
N ALA A 28 -62.16 58.59 50.25
CA ALA A 28 -61.11 57.99 51.08
C ALA A 28 -61.34 56.48 51.30
N GLN A 29 -62.58 56.06 51.60
CA GLN A 29 -62.95 54.65 51.68
C GLN A 29 -62.81 53.91 50.34
N SER A 30 -62.99 54.59 49.19
CA SER A 30 -62.74 54.00 47.87
C SER A 30 -61.24 53.77 47.64
N GLU A 31 -60.40 54.73 48.01
CA GLU A 31 -58.94 54.66 47.91
C GLU A 31 -58.37 53.59 48.87
N ASP A 32 -58.81 53.55 50.12
CA ASP A 32 -58.47 52.48 51.07
C ASP A 32 -58.92 51.10 50.57
N ARG A 33 -60.15 50.98 50.05
CA ARG A 33 -60.63 49.72 49.43
C ARG A 33 -59.74 49.32 48.25
N GLN A 34 -59.33 50.26 47.39
CA GLN A 34 -58.42 49.99 46.27
C GLN A 34 -57.01 49.62 46.72
N HIS A 35 -56.46 50.28 47.73
CA HIS A 35 -55.15 50.02 48.30
C HIS A 35 -55.10 48.64 49.00
N LEU A 36 -56.08 48.34 49.85
CA LEU A 36 -56.22 47.01 50.49
C LEU A 36 -56.44 45.90 49.46
N HIS A 37 -57.20 46.16 48.39
CA HIS A 37 -57.37 45.25 47.27
C HIS A 37 -56.07 45.05 46.46
N ALA A 38 -55.26 46.09 46.28
CA ALA A 38 -53.93 45.99 45.65
C ALA A 38 -52.94 45.19 46.53
N LEU A 39 -52.90 45.44 47.83
CA LEU A 39 -52.13 44.65 48.80
C LEU A 39 -52.59 43.18 48.84
N SER A 40 -53.90 42.94 48.77
CA SER A 40 -54.49 41.61 48.67
C SER A 40 -54.07 40.90 47.38
N ARG A 41 -54.19 41.55 46.21
CA ARG A 41 -53.68 41.04 44.92
C ARG A 41 -52.19 40.73 44.98
N ALA A 42 -51.38 41.62 45.56
CA ALA A 42 -49.94 41.40 45.72
C ALA A 42 -49.63 40.19 46.61
N ARG A 43 -50.39 39.99 47.71
CA ARG A 43 -50.28 38.83 48.60
C ARG A 43 -50.69 37.53 47.89
N VAL A 44 -51.85 37.52 47.23
CA VAL A 44 -52.39 36.38 46.45
C VAL A 44 -51.48 36.02 45.26
N SER A 45 -50.80 37.00 44.64
CA SER A 45 -49.84 36.73 43.55
C SER A 45 -48.64 35.88 43.97
N LYS A 46 -48.33 35.86 45.27
CA LYS A 46 -47.28 35.06 45.91
C LYS A 46 -47.81 33.70 46.44
N TRP A 47 -49.13 33.46 46.40
CA TRP A 47 -49.72 32.20 46.87
C TRP A 47 -49.57 31.10 45.82
N THR A 48 -48.70 30.12 46.12
CA THR A 48 -48.44 28.92 45.31
C THR A 48 -49.69 28.10 45.04
N ASN A 49 -50.59 28.02 46.02
CA ASN A 49 -51.75 27.11 46.02
C ASN A 49 -52.97 27.67 45.24
N THR A 50 -52.76 28.72 44.44
CA THR A 50 -53.77 29.21 43.49
C THR A 50 -53.67 28.43 42.17
N ILE A 51 -54.76 28.39 41.40
CA ILE A 51 -54.74 27.76 40.06
C ILE A 51 -53.66 28.40 39.16
N GLN A 52 -53.41 29.71 39.29
CA GLN A 52 -52.33 30.40 38.60
C GLN A 52 -50.95 30.02 39.14
N GLY A 53 -50.79 29.88 40.45
CA GLY A 53 -49.56 29.41 41.10
C GLY A 53 -49.17 28.00 40.64
N HIS A 54 -50.09 27.04 40.68
CA HIS A 54 -49.86 25.69 40.18
C HIS A 54 -49.58 25.63 38.67
N ARG A 55 -50.22 26.48 37.85
CA ARG A 55 -49.87 26.62 36.42
C ARG A 55 -48.44 27.14 36.24
N LYS A 56 -48.03 28.17 36.98
CA LYS A 56 -46.64 28.67 36.97
C LYS A 56 -45.65 27.61 37.41
N GLN A 57 -45.91 26.90 38.52
CA GLN A 57 -45.08 25.79 39.00
C GLN A 57 -44.94 24.69 37.94
N LYS A 58 -46.03 24.28 37.28
CA LYS A 58 -46.00 23.25 36.23
C LYS A 58 -45.27 23.70 34.96
N LEU A 59 -45.27 24.99 34.64
CA LEU A 59 -44.46 25.54 33.55
C LEU A 59 -42.98 25.60 33.92
N VAL A 60 -42.63 26.08 35.12
CA VAL A 60 -41.24 26.09 35.62
C VAL A 60 -40.69 24.66 35.69
N ALA A 61 -41.42 23.70 36.26
CA ALA A 61 -41.00 22.30 36.35
C ALA A 61 -40.85 21.59 34.98
N ARG A 62 -41.55 22.07 33.95
CA ARG A 62 -41.34 21.64 32.56
C ARG A 62 -40.09 22.27 31.95
N ALA A 63 -39.87 23.57 32.18
CA ALA A 63 -38.70 24.29 31.68
C ALA A 63 -37.40 23.79 32.33
N THR A 64 -37.39 23.54 33.64
CA THR A 64 -36.22 22.96 34.32
C THR A 64 -35.94 21.54 33.85
N ARG A 65 -36.99 20.72 33.62
CA ARG A 65 -36.80 19.38 33.06
C ARG A 65 -36.24 19.42 31.65
N ALA A 66 -36.82 20.23 30.75
CA ALA A 66 -36.34 20.35 29.38
C ALA A 66 -34.89 20.89 29.31
N ALA A 67 -34.53 21.84 30.19
CA ALA A 67 -33.16 22.32 30.30
C ALA A 67 -32.18 21.24 30.80
N GLU A 68 -32.62 20.32 31.66
CA GLU A 68 -31.81 19.22 32.15
C GLU A 68 -31.70 18.07 31.14
N GLU A 69 -32.78 17.74 30.44
CA GLU A 69 -32.80 16.80 29.30
C GLU A 69 -31.84 17.28 28.19
N GLU A 70 -31.82 18.59 27.88
CA GLU A 70 -30.92 19.16 26.87
C GLU A 70 -29.45 19.22 27.34
N ARG A 71 -29.20 19.46 28.64
CA ARG A 71 -27.85 19.30 29.22
C ARG A 71 -27.34 17.87 29.11
N GLN A 72 -28.19 16.89 29.38
CA GLN A 72 -27.83 15.48 29.27
C GLN A 72 -27.50 15.10 27.82
N ARG A 73 -28.25 15.61 26.83
CA ARG A 73 -27.88 15.48 25.41
C ARG A 73 -26.53 16.12 25.08
N ALA A 74 -26.32 17.38 25.50
CA ALA A 74 -25.06 18.07 25.24
C ALA A 74 -23.84 17.39 25.87
N LEU A 75 -24.01 16.70 27.02
CA LEU A 75 -22.97 15.85 27.62
C LEU A 75 -22.74 14.58 26.79
N ILE A 76 -23.80 13.88 26.38
CA ILE A 76 -23.73 12.68 25.53
C ILE A 76 -23.06 13.00 24.17
N ASP A 77 -23.42 14.11 23.53
CA ASP A 77 -22.83 14.56 22.27
C ASP A 77 -21.33 14.90 22.44
N ALA A 78 -20.94 15.48 23.58
CA ALA A 78 -19.54 15.75 23.90
C ALA A 78 -18.74 14.46 24.18
N GLU A 79 -19.30 13.51 24.93
CA GLU A 79 -18.69 12.19 25.18
C GLU A 79 -18.51 11.40 23.87
N HIS A 80 -19.50 11.44 22.96
CA HIS A 80 -19.38 10.85 21.63
C HIS A 80 -18.31 11.56 20.77
N ALA A 81 -18.27 12.89 20.75
CA ALA A 81 -17.25 13.64 20.01
C ALA A 81 -15.82 13.36 20.51
N GLU A 82 -15.63 13.24 21.83
CA GLU A 82 -14.36 12.80 22.41
C GLU A 82 -14.01 11.36 22.04
N ALA A 83 -14.97 10.42 22.11
CA ALA A 83 -14.76 9.03 21.73
C ALA A 83 -14.39 8.88 20.24
N GLU A 84 -15.05 9.63 19.35
CA GLU A 84 -14.71 9.67 17.93
C GLU A 84 -13.34 10.29 17.66
N SER A 85 -12.96 11.37 18.36
CA SER A 85 -11.60 11.95 18.22
C SER A 85 -10.53 10.94 18.64
N ARG A 86 -10.70 10.30 19.81
CA ARG A 86 -9.78 9.27 20.30
C ARG A 86 -9.68 8.09 19.34
N ALA A 87 -10.81 7.56 18.85
CA ALA A 87 -10.81 6.47 17.86
C ALA A 87 -10.12 6.87 16.54
N ARG A 88 -10.35 8.11 16.07
CA ARG A 88 -9.67 8.68 14.90
C ARG A 88 -8.16 8.83 15.13
N GLU A 89 -7.74 9.28 16.30
CA GLU A 89 -6.33 9.41 16.68
C GLU A 89 -5.65 8.03 16.75
N GLU A 90 -6.30 7.00 17.30
CA GLU A 90 -5.79 5.63 17.28
C GLU A 90 -5.69 5.05 15.86
N LEU A 91 -6.65 5.34 14.98
CA LEU A 91 -6.61 4.91 13.58
C LEU A 91 -5.48 5.59 12.82
N ILE A 92 -5.28 6.90 13.04
CA ILE A 92 -4.14 7.65 12.49
C ILE A 92 -2.81 7.15 13.06
N GLY A 93 -2.76 6.81 14.36
CA GLY A 93 -1.59 6.22 15.02
C GLY A 93 -1.23 4.85 14.43
N ARG A 94 -2.21 3.96 14.26
CA ARG A 94 -2.05 2.66 13.59
C ARG A 94 -1.59 2.82 12.14
N ALA A 95 -2.18 3.75 11.38
CA ALA A 95 -1.77 4.04 10.01
C ALA A 95 -0.32 4.54 9.91
N LYS A 96 0.07 5.50 10.77
CA LYS A 96 1.47 6.00 10.87
C LYS A 96 2.44 4.89 11.23
N HIS A 97 2.09 4.01 12.17
CA HIS A 97 2.93 2.88 12.56
C HIS A 97 3.12 1.88 11.41
N MET A 98 2.04 1.52 10.70
CA MET A 98 2.14 0.67 9.50
C MET A 98 3.00 1.31 8.41
N GLN A 99 2.81 2.60 8.13
CA GLN A 99 3.61 3.33 7.13
C GLN A 99 5.10 3.37 7.52
N TYR A 100 5.42 3.58 8.79
CA TYR A 100 6.80 3.54 9.30
C TYR A 100 7.42 2.14 9.13
N CYS A 101 6.72 1.08 9.56
CA CYS A 101 7.18 -0.31 9.40
C CYS A 101 7.29 -0.75 7.93
N GLN A 102 6.58 -0.09 7.01
CA GLN A 102 6.70 -0.30 5.56
C GLN A 102 7.94 0.37 4.94
N GLN A 103 8.58 1.35 5.58
CA GLN A 103 9.77 2.02 5.03
C GLN A 103 10.91 1.01 4.80
N ASP A 104 11.57 1.06 3.63
CA ASP A 104 12.57 0.05 3.27
C ASP A 104 13.80 0.05 4.21
N SER A 105 14.15 1.21 4.77
CA SER A 105 15.20 1.34 5.80
C SER A 105 14.81 0.63 7.12
N VAL A 106 13.59 0.85 7.59
CA VAL A 106 13.02 0.18 8.77
C VAL A 106 12.87 -1.33 8.52
N ARG A 107 12.44 -1.74 7.33
CA ARG A 107 12.30 -3.15 6.92
C ARG A 107 13.65 -3.86 6.83
N ALA A 108 14.68 -3.20 6.28
CA ALA A 108 16.05 -3.71 6.22
C ALA A 108 16.72 -3.76 7.61
N PHE A 109 16.32 -2.91 8.55
CA PHE A 109 16.72 -3.03 9.94
C PHE A 109 16.05 -4.24 10.62
N HIS A 110 14.72 -4.40 10.47
CA HIS A 110 13.98 -5.54 11.04
C HIS A 110 14.49 -6.90 10.55
N SER A 111 14.81 -7.06 9.25
CA SER A 111 15.35 -8.33 8.74
C SER A 111 16.72 -8.68 9.34
N ARG A 112 17.53 -7.69 9.70
CA ARG A 112 18.82 -7.86 10.39
C ARG A 112 18.65 -8.14 11.89
N VAL A 113 17.64 -7.57 12.54
CA VAL A 113 17.25 -7.93 13.91
C VAL A 113 16.82 -9.39 13.99
N LEU A 114 15.94 -9.82 13.07
CA LEU A 114 15.49 -11.22 12.99
C LEU A 114 16.65 -12.18 12.75
N LEU A 115 17.58 -11.83 11.84
CA LEU A 115 18.79 -12.62 11.61
C LEU A 115 19.67 -12.73 12.87
N ALA A 116 19.81 -11.65 13.65
CA ALA A 116 20.57 -11.66 14.90
C ALA A 116 19.93 -12.57 15.96
N GLN A 117 18.60 -12.64 16.03
CA GLN A 117 17.84 -13.54 16.91
C GLN A 117 17.99 -15.00 16.48
N VAL A 118 17.75 -15.33 15.21
CA VAL A 118 17.91 -16.70 14.67
C VAL A 118 19.34 -17.24 14.87
N LEU A 119 20.34 -16.37 14.77
CA LEU A 119 21.74 -16.73 15.05
C LEU A 119 22.02 -16.97 16.54
N GLU A 120 21.34 -16.27 17.45
CA GLU A 120 21.46 -16.48 18.90
C GLU A 120 20.72 -17.76 19.36
N GLU A 121 19.53 -18.02 18.82
CA GLU A 121 18.85 -19.32 18.95
C GLU A 121 19.72 -20.46 18.44
N ARG A 122 20.42 -20.28 17.32
CA ARG A 122 21.34 -21.30 16.80
C ARG A 122 22.52 -21.56 17.73
N ASP A 123 23.10 -20.51 18.30
CA ASP A 123 24.18 -20.63 19.30
C ASP A 123 23.69 -21.20 20.64
N LEU A 124 22.40 -21.08 20.98
CA LEU A 124 21.75 -21.81 22.08
C LEU A 124 21.58 -23.30 21.74
N GLN A 125 21.02 -23.64 20.58
CA GLN A 125 20.87 -25.02 20.10
C GLN A 125 22.21 -25.77 20.08
N VAL A 126 23.28 -25.12 19.61
CA VAL A 126 24.63 -25.71 19.58
C VAL A 126 25.18 -25.95 20.99
N ARG A 127 24.89 -25.08 21.96
CA ARG A 127 25.24 -25.30 23.38
C ARG A 127 24.47 -26.50 23.97
N VAL A 128 23.16 -26.57 23.76
CA VAL A 128 22.33 -27.72 24.22
C VAL A 128 22.79 -29.02 23.57
N ALA A 129 23.10 -29.01 22.27
CA ALA A 129 23.61 -30.19 21.56
C ALA A 129 24.99 -30.66 22.07
N LYS A 130 25.87 -29.74 22.51
CA LYS A 130 27.14 -30.10 23.16
C LYS A 130 26.92 -30.73 24.55
N LEU A 131 26.06 -30.14 25.38
CA LEU A 131 25.71 -30.69 26.70
C LEU A 131 25.07 -32.09 26.59
N SER A 132 24.16 -32.27 25.64
CA SER A 132 23.51 -33.57 25.36
C SER A 132 24.49 -34.63 24.82
N ARG A 133 25.61 -34.25 24.19
CA ARG A 133 26.68 -35.19 23.84
C ARG A 133 27.44 -35.65 25.08
N GLY A 134 27.87 -34.72 25.95
CA GLY A 134 28.53 -35.06 27.21
C GLY A 134 27.68 -35.96 28.10
N GLN A 135 26.38 -35.68 28.23
CA GLN A 135 25.43 -36.55 28.97
C GLN A 135 25.26 -37.95 28.34
N LYS A 136 25.47 -38.09 27.03
CA LYS A 136 25.46 -39.41 26.37
C LYS A 136 26.78 -40.15 26.57
N GLU A 137 27.90 -39.43 26.65
CA GLU A 137 29.21 -40.00 26.98
C GLU A 137 29.22 -40.53 28.41
N THR A 138 28.78 -39.75 29.41
CA THR A 138 28.64 -40.24 30.79
C THR A 138 27.64 -41.41 30.88
N SER A 139 26.48 -41.33 30.21
CA SER A 139 25.51 -42.43 30.19
C SER A 139 25.99 -43.68 29.40
N LEU A 140 27.10 -43.61 28.67
CA LEU A 140 27.79 -44.78 28.11
C LEU A 140 28.87 -45.30 29.05
N GLU A 141 29.49 -44.44 29.86
CA GLU A 141 30.41 -44.82 30.92
C GLU A 141 29.69 -45.53 32.08
N ASP A 142 28.52 -45.01 32.51
CA ASP A 142 27.63 -45.66 33.49
C ASP A 142 27.30 -47.10 33.05
N LYS A 143 26.84 -47.27 31.80
CA LYS A 143 26.51 -48.59 31.23
C LYS A 143 27.72 -49.50 31.09
N ARG A 144 28.93 -48.95 30.89
CA ARG A 144 30.18 -49.74 30.89
C ARG A 144 30.54 -50.20 32.31
N ALA A 145 30.32 -49.37 33.32
CA ALA A 145 30.49 -49.74 34.72
C ALA A 145 29.48 -50.82 35.14
N ASP A 146 28.19 -50.68 34.79
CA ASP A 146 27.15 -51.68 35.02
C ASP A 146 27.49 -53.03 34.38
N LEU A 147 27.92 -53.03 33.11
CA LEU A 147 28.33 -54.24 32.40
C LEU A 147 29.59 -54.87 33.03
N ALA A 148 30.58 -54.07 33.42
CA ALA A 148 31.77 -54.55 34.10
C ALA A 148 31.44 -55.18 35.46
N HIS A 149 30.53 -54.57 36.23
CA HIS A 149 30.04 -55.10 37.49
C HIS A 149 29.24 -56.40 37.30
N ALA A 150 28.36 -56.47 36.29
CA ALA A 150 27.63 -57.68 35.95
C ALA A 150 28.56 -58.84 35.53
N VAL A 151 29.60 -58.56 34.73
CA VAL A 151 30.64 -59.55 34.36
C VAL A 151 31.45 -59.97 35.59
N ALA A 152 31.82 -59.06 36.48
CA ALA A 152 32.52 -59.39 37.72
C ALA A 152 31.67 -60.30 38.64
N MET A 153 30.38 -60.02 38.78
CA MET A 153 29.43 -60.86 39.52
C MET A 153 29.27 -62.26 38.90
N GLN A 154 29.16 -62.36 37.57
CA GLN A 154 29.15 -63.65 36.87
C GLN A 154 30.45 -64.42 37.07
N GLN A 155 31.61 -63.76 36.98
CA GLN A 155 32.91 -64.38 37.21
C GLN A 155 33.06 -64.89 38.65
N GLN A 156 32.55 -64.16 39.64
CA GLN A 156 32.49 -64.63 41.03
C GLN A 156 31.59 -65.87 41.18
N ALA A 157 30.41 -65.88 40.55
CA ALA A 157 29.50 -67.03 40.58
C ALA A 157 30.07 -68.29 39.87
N ILE A 158 30.82 -68.10 38.78
CA ILE A 158 31.57 -69.19 38.12
C ILE A 158 32.68 -69.69 39.06
N ASN A 159 33.41 -68.79 39.72
CA ASN A 159 34.50 -69.14 40.63
C ASN A 159 34.00 -69.86 41.91
N THR A 160 32.82 -69.53 42.44
CA THR A 160 32.22 -70.28 43.57
C THR A 160 31.72 -71.65 43.13
N ARG A 161 31.11 -71.75 41.94
CA ARG A 161 30.71 -73.03 41.35
C ARG A 161 31.92 -73.97 41.13
N LEU A 162 33.00 -73.48 40.53
CA LEU A 162 34.23 -74.27 40.32
C LEU A 162 34.85 -74.74 41.65
N LYS A 163 34.80 -73.92 42.71
CA LYS A 163 35.21 -74.34 44.05
C LYS A 163 34.34 -75.47 44.60
N ALA A 164 33.02 -75.41 44.42
CA ALA A 164 32.11 -76.48 44.85
C ALA A 164 32.31 -77.78 44.05
N GLU A 165 32.49 -77.69 42.73
CA GLU A 165 32.78 -78.84 41.85
C GLU A 165 34.13 -79.50 42.23
N ASN A 166 35.16 -78.71 42.53
CA ASN A 166 36.44 -79.23 43.03
C ASN A 166 36.33 -79.91 44.40
N ILE A 167 35.55 -79.36 45.34
CA ILE A 167 35.30 -79.98 46.66
C ILE A 167 34.57 -81.31 46.49
N ALA A 168 33.55 -81.38 45.64
CA ALA A 168 32.82 -82.60 45.34
C ALA A 168 33.71 -83.68 44.70
N ALA A 169 34.61 -83.30 43.80
CA ALA A 169 35.59 -84.21 43.20
C ALA A 169 36.56 -84.81 44.24
N VAL A 170 37.08 -83.99 45.16
CA VAL A 170 37.95 -84.45 46.26
C VAL A 170 37.20 -85.41 47.20
N GLN A 171 35.95 -85.08 47.56
CA GLN A 171 35.11 -85.95 48.40
C GLN A 171 34.79 -87.28 47.71
N ALA A 172 34.52 -87.27 46.40
CA ALA A 172 34.30 -88.50 45.61
C ALA A 172 35.56 -89.39 45.57
N ALA A 173 36.74 -88.81 45.42
CA ALA A 173 38.01 -89.53 45.46
C ALA A 173 38.27 -90.16 46.85
N GLN A 174 38.03 -89.41 47.94
CA GLN A 174 38.13 -89.91 49.31
C GLN A 174 37.16 -91.08 49.58
N MET A 175 35.93 -90.99 49.07
CA MET A 175 34.92 -92.07 49.20
C MET A 175 35.28 -93.33 48.39
N LEU A 176 35.95 -93.19 47.24
CA LEU A 176 36.46 -94.32 46.47
C LEU A 176 37.65 -94.99 47.17
N GLU A 177 38.60 -94.20 47.70
CA GLU A 177 39.76 -94.74 48.42
C GLU A 177 39.35 -95.44 49.72
N LYS A 178 38.39 -94.89 50.48
CA LYS A 178 37.80 -95.56 51.65
C LYS A 178 37.18 -96.91 51.27
N ARG A 179 36.47 -96.99 50.14
CA ARG A 179 35.90 -98.26 49.62
C ARG A 179 36.96 -99.26 49.17
N ARG A 180 38.12 -98.79 48.67
CA ARG A 180 39.26 -99.64 48.31
C ARG A 180 39.87 -100.29 49.55
N ILE A 181 40.18 -99.49 50.57
CA ILE A 181 40.69 -99.98 51.87
C ILE A 181 39.67 -100.94 52.53
N GLU A 182 38.38 -100.60 52.54
CA GLU A 182 37.32 -101.48 53.03
C GLU A 182 37.18 -102.80 52.24
N ALA A 183 37.63 -102.86 50.98
CA ALA A 183 37.64 -104.10 50.19
C ALA A 183 38.88 -104.94 50.49
N GLU A 184 40.06 -104.31 50.55
CA GLU A 184 41.33 -104.94 50.94
C GLU A 184 41.25 -105.54 52.35
N GLU A 185 40.62 -104.85 53.31
CA GLU A 185 40.30 -105.40 54.64
C GLU A 185 39.37 -106.61 54.59
N ARG A 186 38.39 -106.64 53.68
CA ARG A 186 37.46 -107.78 53.54
C ARG A 186 38.14 -109.01 52.94
N GLU A 187 39.02 -108.81 51.97
CA GLU A 187 39.82 -109.89 51.39
C GLU A 187 40.83 -110.44 52.41
N ALA A 188 41.47 -109.58 53.21
CA ALA A 188 42.33 -110.00 54.32
C ALA A 188 41.57 -110.87 55.34
N ARG A 189 40.40 -110.43 55.81
CA ARG A 189 39.55 -111.21 56.75
C ARG A 189 39.09 -112.55 56.15
N LEU A 190 38.81 -112.61 54.84
CA LEU A 190 38.46 -113.86 54.16
C LEU A 190 39.65 -114.82 54.02
N LEU A 191 40.88 -114.31 53.88
CA LEU A 191 42.11 -115.11 53.91
C LEU A 191 42.40 -115.64 55.32
N GLU A 192 42.25 -114.81 56.36
CA GLU A 192 42.34 -115.25 57.75
C GLU A 192 41.28 -116.31 58.07
N GLN A 193 40.04 -116.13 57.63
CA GLN A 193 38.97 -117.10 57.83
C GLN A 193 39.24 -118.44 57.13
N ARG A 194 39.76 -118.44 55.89
CA ARG A 194 40.20 -119.67 55.20
C ARG A 194 41.30 -120.38 55.98
N ARG A 195 42.32 -119.64 56.40
CA ARG A 195 43.46 -120.18 57.16
C ARG A 195 43.04 -120.75 58.52
N LEU A 196 42.03 -120.17 59.17
CA LEU A 196 41.45 -120.71 60.40
C LEU A 196 40.65 -122.00 60.14
N ILE A 197 39.91 -122.09 59.03
CA ILE A 197 39.21 -123.33 58.63
C ILE A 197 40.21 -124.43 58.31
N GLU A 198 41.26 -124.13 57.55
CA GLU A 198 42.35 -125.07 57.25
C GLU A 198 42.98 -125.61 58.55
N LEU A 199 43.39 -124.72 59.46
CA LEU A 199 44.01 -125.09 60.74
C LEU A 199 43.06 -125.89 61.67
N ASP A 200 41.75 -125.59 61.67
CA ASP A 200 40.77 -126.37 62.42
C ASP A 200 40.54 -127.75 61.79
N THR A 201 40.56 -127.88 60.46
CA THR A 201 40.51 -129.21 59.81
C THR A 201 41.76 -130.05 60.07
N GLU A 202 42.94 -129.43 60.12
CA GLU A 202 44.20 -130.11 60.53
C GLU A 202 44.11 -130.56 62.00
N PHE A 203 43.63 -129.69 62.90
CA PHE A 203 43.46 -130.02 64.31
C PHE A 203 42.41 -131.13 64.55
N GLN A 204 41.29 -131.11 63.82
CA GLN A 204 40.28 -132.17 63.87
C GLN A 204 40.84 -133.51 63.36
N GLN A 205 41.62 -133.52 62.28
CA GLN A 205 42.30 -134.73 61.79
C GLN A 205 43.32 -135.26 62.81
N GLU A 206 44.16 -134.40 63.36
CA GLU A 206 45.17 -134.79 64.36
C GLU A 206 44.53 -135.31 65.65
N SER A 207 43.43 -134.68 66.09
CA SER A 207 42.61 -135.13 67.23
C SER A 207 41.95 -136.48 66.96
N ALA A 208 41.38 -136.69 65.78
CA ALA A 208 40.79 -137.97 65.37
C ALA A 208 41.84 -139.10 65.32
N LEU A 209 43.07 -138.81 64.85
CA LEU A 209 44.20 -139.75 64.89
C LEU A 209 44.64 -140.06 66.32
N LYS A 210 44.72 -139.05 67.21
CA LYS A 210 45.01 -139.23 68.65
C LYS A 210 43.91 -140.02 69.36
N ASP A 211 42.66 -139.87 68.97
CA ASP A 211 41.54 -140.66 69.49
C ASP A 211 41.52 -142.10 68.97
N ALA A 212 41.86 -142.32 67.70
CA ALA A 212 42.05 -143.66 67.16
C ALA A 212 43.22 -144.38 67.85
N ALA A 213 44.34 -143.68 68.08
CA ALA A 213 45.47 -144.19 68.86
C ALA A 213 45.05 -144.54 70.29
N ARG A 214 44.40 -143.62 71.02
CA ARG A 214 43.91 -143.89 72.39
C ARG A 214 42.89 -145.04 72.47
N ARG A 215 42.05 -145.24 71.44
CA ARG A 215 41.13 -146.39 71.37
C ARG A 215 41.88 -147.70 71.14
N ASN A 216 42.91 -147.71 70.29
CA ASN A 216 43.76 -148.89 70.06
C ASN A 216 44.61 -149.23 71.29
N GLU A 217 45.19 -148.23 71.96
CA GLU A 217 45.89 -148.40 73.23
C GLU A 217 44.96 -148.91 74.33
N ALA A 218 43.73 -148.39 74.43
CA ALA A 218 42.74 -148.87 75.38
C ALA A 218 42.28 -150.32 75.08
N LEU A 219 42.16 -150.70 73.80
CA LEU A 219 41.89 -152.09 73.39
C LEU A 219 43.07 -153.02 73.70
N MET A 220 44.31 -152.58 73.46
CA MET A 220 45.51 -153.34 73.84
C MET A 220 45.65 -153.51 75.35
N LEU A 221 45.51 -152.43 76.11
CA LEU A 221 45.59 -152.46 77.57
C LEU A 221 44.44 -153.30 78.17
N ARG A 222 43.25 -153.23 77.59
CA ARG A 222 42.11 -154.08 77.98
C ARG A 222 42.41 -155.55 77.69
N SER A 223 42.94 -155.86 76.51
CA SER A 223 43.39 -157.21 76.19
C SER A 223 44.46 -157.69 77.17
N GLN A 224 45.48 -156.89 77.47
CA GLN A 224 46.50 -157.19 78.49
C GLN A 224 45.89 -157.43 79.89
N LEU A 225 44.90 -156.64 80.29
CA LEU A 225 44.21 -156.79 81.58
C LEU A 225 43.30 -158.02 81.65
N ASP A 226 42.49 -158.26 80.63
CA ASP A 226 41.62 -159.45 80.53
C ASP A 226 42.46 -160.73 80.53
N ASN A 227 43.66 -160.66 79.97
CA ASN A 227 44.61 -161.75 79.91
C ASN A 227 45.50 -161.90 81.16
N MET A 228 45.82 -160.82 81.87
CA MET A 228 46.29 -160.94 83.28
C MET A 228 45.18 -161.44 84.21
N ALA A 229 43.90 -161.28 83.84
CA ALA A 229 42.76 -161.82 84.57
C ALA A 229 42.42 -163.26 84.17
N SER A 230 42.80 -163.74 82.98
CA SER A 230 42.83 -165.17 82.63
C SER A 230 44.06 -165.85 83.24
N GLU A 231 45.23 -165.19 83.27
CA GLU A 231 46.39 -165.59 84.07
C GLU A 231 45.96 -165.87 85.50
N LYS A 232 45.42 -164.87 86.21
CA LYS A 232 45.02 -165.02 87.61
C LYS A 232 43.91 -166.03 87.82
N ARG A 233 43.00 -166.22 86.85
CA ARG A 233 41.92 -167.21 86.98
C ARG A 233 42.37 -168.61 86.70
N SER A 234 43.30 -168.81 85.77
CA SER A 234 44.02 -170.06 85.72
C SER A 234 44.83 -170.18 86.99
N ARG A 235 45.81 -169.33 87.34
CA ARG A 235 46.54 -169.33 88.65
C ARG A 235 45.65 -169.32 89.94
N ALA A 236 44.32 -169.34 89.84
CA ALA A 236 43.25 -169.52 90.86
C ALA A 236 42.20 -170.66 90.61
N ILE A 237 42.36 -171.56 89.63
CA ILE A 237 41.58 -172.82 89.34
C ILE A 237 42.37 -174.10 89.70
N ASP A 238 43.47 -173.87 90.35
CA ASP A 238 44.77 -173.76 89.73
C ASP A 238 45.40 -172.53 90.46
N MET A 239 44.86 -171.82 91.49
CA MET A 239 45.01 -171.71 93.00
C MET A 239 43.82 -172.49 93.53
N GLN A 240 43.81 -173.20 94.67
CA GLN A 240 42.87 -174.34 94.87
C GLN A 240 43.16 -175.53 93.93
N THR A 241 43.89 -175.26 92.84
CA THR A 241 45.33 -175.54 92.77
C THR A 241 46.31 -174.31 93.11
N ARG A 242 47.09 -173.59 92.18
CA ARG A 242 48.07 -172.35 92.15
C ARG A 242 48.84 -171.67 90.92
N GLU A 243 49.17 -172.12 89.70
CA GLU A 243 48.46 -172.64 88.46
C GLU A 243 47.92 -171.54 86.55
N LYS A 244 48.03 -170.10 85.16
CA LYS A 244 47.68 -168.77 83.13
C LYS A 244 47.84 -166.97 81.28
N GLU A 245 47.31 -165.59 79.94
CA GLU A 245 47.30 -164.15 77.97
C GLU A 245 47.30 -162.11 76.38
N GLN A 246 46.77 -160.88 74.89
CA GLN A 246 46.86 -159.09 73.22
C GLN A 246 46.13 -157.28 71.54
N ASP A 247 46.29 -155.97 70.04
CA ASP A 247 46.07 -154.16 68.38
C ASP A 247 45.28 -152.41 66.68
N VAL A 248 45.43 -150.97 65.30
CA VAL A 248 44.83 -149.32 63.59
C VAL A 248 44.94 -147.42 61.88
N ARG A 249 44.33 -145.97 60.63
CA ARG A 249 44.39 -144.30 58.85
C ARG A 249 43.69 -142.32 57.37
N ILE A 250 43.52 -140.89 55.97
CA ILE A 250 43.55 -139.30 54.11
C ILE A 250 42.82 -137.39 52.56
N GLU A 251 42.94 -136.01 51.11
CA GLU A 251 42.36 -134.36 49.40
C GLU A 251 42.26 -132.23 47.95
N ALA A 252 41.92 -131.08 46.35
CA ALA A 252 41.54 -129.10 44.97
C ALA A 252 41.54 -127.47 42.97
N TRP A 253 40.97 -125.91 41.83
CA TRP A 253 40.96 -124.29 40.00
C TRP A 253 40.25 -122.33 38.47
N VAL A 254 40.37 -120.96 37.01
CA VAL A 254 39.72 -119.25 35.39
C VAL A 254 39.83 -117.26 33.75
N ALA A 255 39.20 -115.94 32.39
CA ALA A 255 39.18 -114.03 30.85
C ALA A 255 38.52 -112.42 28.96
N ARG A 256 38.55 -110.78 27.78
CA ARG A 256 37.99 -109.22 25.97
C ARG A 256 38.00 -107.18 24.41
N LYS A 257 37.37 -105.86 23.01
CA LYS A 257 37.36 -103.97 21.44
C LYS A 257 36.82 -102.35 19.51
N ALA A 258 36.54 -100.65 18.47
CA ALA A 258 36.10 -99.14 16.60
C ALA A 258 35.92 -96.99 15.18
N ARG A 259 35.51 -95.81 13.59
CA ARG A 259 35.33 -93.79 12.20
C ARG A 259 34.99 -92.21 10.19
N GLN A 260 34.53 -90.57 9.14
CA GLN A 260 34.40 -88.97 7.28
C GLN A 260 33.64 -87.01 5.80
N VAL A 261 33.70 -85.64 4.33
CA VAL A 261 32.99 -83.93 2.73
C VAL A 261 33.02 -81.88 1.17
N GLU A 262 32.46 -80.64 -0.31
CA GLU A 262 32.35 -78.66 -1.74
C GLU A 262 31.70 -77.10 -3.68
N MET A 263 31.65 -75.41 -4.77
CA MET A 263 31.36 -73.78 -6.58
C MET A 263 30.56 -71.87 -8.12
N LYS A 264 30.66 -70.47 -9.54
CA LYS A 264 30.22 -68.80 -11.12
C LYS A 264 29.43 -66.95 -11.92
N LYS A 265 29.75 -65.55 -12.68
CA LYS A 265 28.90 -64.04 -13.27
C LYS A 265 28.60 -62.75 -14.56
N ASP A 266 29.32 -61.96 -15.52
CA ASP A 266 29.10 -60.44 -16.09
C ASP A 266 28.41 -59.85 -17.48
N ILE A 267 27.64 -60.52 -18.36
CA ILE A 267 27.32 -60.05 -19.79
C ILE A 267 25.92 -59.40 -20.05
N GLU A 268 24.94 -59.55 -19.16
CA GLU A 268 23.51 -59.24 -19.39
C GLU A 268 23.13 -57.75 -19.36
N LYS A 269 24.13 -56.88 -19.44
CA LYS A 269 24.10 -55.43 -19.71
C LYS A 269 23.28 -55.00 -20.95
N LYS A 270 22.82 -55.97 -21.75
CA LYS A 270 22.40 -55.88 -23.17
C LYS A 270 21.24 -54.91 -23.53
N TRP A 271 20.11 -55.05 -22.84
CA TRP A 271 18.89 -55.42 -23.60
C TRP A 271 17.55 -54.74 -23.26
N PHE A 272 17.48 -53.82 -22.28
CA PHE A 272 16.21 -53.24 -21.83
C PHE A 272 16.21 -51.71 -21.64
N GLU A 273 16.91 -51.00 -22.53
CA GLU A 273 16.71 -49.56 -22.78
C GLU A 273 16.27 -49.39 -24.25
N LEU A 274 15.00 -49.07 -24.53
CA LEU A 274 14.50 -48.47 -25.80
C LEU A 274 12.97 -48.25 -25.82
N SER A 275 12.52 -47.29 -26.63
CA SER A 275 11.13 -46.92 -27.00
C SER A 275 10.28 -46.22 -25.91
N ASP A 276 9.94 -44.92 -25.89
CA ASP A 276 9.61 -43.86 -26.90
C ASP A 276 8.08 -43.64 -27.09
N PHE A 277 7.53 -42.46 -27.48
CA PHE A 277 7.95 -41.03 -27.53
C PHE A 277 6.79 -40.12 -28.09
N SER A 278 6.92 -38.78 -28.07
CA SER A 278 6.10 -37.73 -28.77
C SER A 278 4.65 -37.48 -28.25
N LEU A 279 3.94 -36.35 -28.47
CA LEU A 279 4.12 -35.06 -29.21
C LEU A 279 3.38 -33.92 -28.41
N CYS A 280 2.94 -32.69 -28.78
CA CYS A 280 2.78 -31.84 -29.99
C CYS A 280 2.66 -30.32 -29.60
N ALA A 281 2.25 -29.39 -30.49
CA ALA A 281 2.17 -27.92 -30.24
C ALA A 281 1.15 -27.14 -31.15
N LEU A 282 1.35 -25.82 -31.37
CA LEU A 282 0.62 -24.83 -32.23
C LEU A 282 -0.68 -24.17 -31.64
N CYS A 283 -1.12 -22.92 -31.94
CA CYS A 283 -0.54 -21.68 -32.54
C CYS A 283 -1.40 -20.39 -32.28
N PHE A 284 -1.23 -19.28 -33.04
CA PHE A 284 -1.76 -17.89 -32.84
C PHE A 284 -2.44 -17.32 -34.15
N SER A 285 -3.05 -16.12 -34.33
CA SER A 285 -2.90 -14.76 -33.71
C SER A 285 -4.15 -13.81 -33.72
N ALA A 286 -4.12 -12.62 -34.35
CA ALA A 286 -5.02 -11.45 -34.07
C ALA A 286 -5.51 -10.60 -35.33
N PRO A 287 -5.84 -9.26 -35.36
CA PRO A 287 -7.16 -8.74 -35.85
C PRO A 287 -7.23 -7.54 -36.90
N THR A 288 -8.45 -7.05 -37.25
CA THR A 288 -8.89 -5.75 -37.94
C THR A 288 -8.94 -5.67 -39.51
N ASP A 289 -9.54 -4.70 -40.29
CA ASP A 289 -10.17 -3.35 -40.03
C ASP A 289 -11.15 -2.72 -41.14
N ASN A 290 -11.92 -1.66 -40.78
CA ASN A 290 -12.54 -0.44 -41.46
C ASN A 290 -13.08 -0.22 -42.96
N ASN A 291 -14.35 0.26 -43.12
CA ASN A 291 -14.93 1.57 -43.69
C ASN A 291 -14.93 2.11 -45.21
N SER A 292 -15.97 2.91 -45.71
CA SER A 292 -16.02 4.07 -46.74
C SER A 292 -17.10 4.22 -47.96
N HIS A 293 -17.32 5.41 -48.67
CA HIS A 293 -18.30 5.84 -49.82
C HIS A 293 -18.12 7.32 -50.47
N ALA A 294 -18.84 8.04 -51.45
CA ALA A 294 -19.52 7.92 -52.83
C ALA A 294 -20.21 9.26 -53.51
N ARG A 295 -20.58 9.38 -54.86
CA ARG A 295 -21.56 10.35 -55.68
C ARG A 295 -21.15 11.72 -56.54
N ASN A 296 -21.85 12.35 -57.64
CA ASN A 296 -21.81 13.81 -58.36
C ASN A 296 -22.60 14.34 -59.77
N SER A 297 -22.74 15.67 -60.32
CA SER A 297 -23.35 16.27 -61.70
C SER A 297 -23.40 17.88 -62.24
N ALA A 298 -23.86 18.41 -63.51
CA ALA A 298 -23.92 19.91 -64.13
C ALA A 298 -24.73 20.45 -65.54
N SER A 299 -24.82 21.78 -66.09
CA SER A 299 -25.57 22.40 -67.40
C SER A 299 -25.36 23.93 -68.12
N LEU A 300 -26.07 24.51 -69.24
CA LEU A 300 -25.83 25.84 -70.17
C LEU A 300 -26.97 26.69 -71.12
N ALA A 301 -26.76 27.85 -71.95
CA ALA A 301 -27.75 28.89 -72.71
C ALA A 301 -27.50 29.76 -74.16
N ARG A 302 -28.28 30.86 -74.71
CA ARG A 302 -28.27 31.75 -76.08
C ARG A 302 -29.22 33.14 -76.29
N ARG A 303 -29.56 34.13 -77.31
CA ARG A 303 -29.42 34.80 -78.77
C ARG A 303 -30.39 36.16 -79.15
N GLU A 304 -30.66 37.15 -80.18
CA GLU A 304 -30.21 38.16 -81.38
C GLU A 304 -31.26 39.35 -82.01
N LEU A 305 -31.03 40.37 -83.03
CA LEU A 305 -31.93 41.61 -83.56
C LEU A 305 -31.71 42.55 -84.97
N ILE A 306 -32.56 43.59 -85.53
CA ILE A 306 -32.46 44.53 -86.86
C ILE A 306 -33.39 45.91 -87.23
N GLY A 307 -33.29 46.83 -88.34
CA GLY A 307 -34.17 48.11 -88.83
C GLY A 307 -33.96 49.11 -90.17
N GLN A 308 -34.77 50.22 -90.64
CA GLN A 308 -34.66 51.27 -91.89
C GLN A 308 -35.69 52.57 -92.28
N THR A 309 -35.52 53.60 -93.29
CA THR A 309 -36.36 54.94 -93.71
C THR A 309 -36.27 55.83 -95.14
N GLN A 310 -37.04 57.00 -95.55
CA GLN A 310 -36.98 58.04 -96.80
C GLN A 310 -38.00 59.36 -97.14
N GLU A 311 -37.84 60.44 -98.10
CA GLU A 311 -38.77 61.72 -98.47
C GLU A 311 -38.55 62.93 -99.67
N LYS A 312 -39.52 63.89 -100.15
CA LYS A 312 -39.54 65.44 -100.72
C LYS A 312 -39.87 66.15 -102.24
N LEU A 313 -40.49 67.43 -102.52
CA LEU A 313 -40.56 68.41 -103.83
C LEU A 313 -41.48 69.82 -104.13
N SER A 314 -41.18 70.83 -105.11
CA SER A 314 -41.90 71.89 -106.14
C SER A 314 -42.61 73.43 -106.10
N LYS A 315 -42.63 74.43 -107.16
CA LYS A 315 -43.50 75.79 -107.47
C LYS A 315 -43.26 76.87 -108.75
N ASP A 316 -44.16 77.87 -109.27
CA ASP A 316 -44.01 79.03 -110.39
C ASP A 316 -44.99 80.41 -110.66
N HIS A 317 -44.78 81.44 -111.64
CA HIS A 317 -45.59 82.52 -112.57
C HIS A 317 -46.06 84.15 -112.44
N ASP A 318 -46.22 85.10 -113.52
CA ASP A 318 -46.78 86.63 -113.64
C ASP A 318 -47.08 87.52 -115.07
N ALA A 319 -47.68 88.83 -115.26
CA ALA A 319 -47.89 89.81 -116.54
C ALA A 319 -48.61 91.37 -116.69
N LYS A 320 -48.43 92.28 -117.80
CA LYS A 320 -48.99 93.66 -118.48
C LYS A 320 -49.31 95.09 -117.79
N ILE A 321 -48.39 96.10 -117.64
CA ILE A 321 -48.58 97.16 -116.56
C ILE A 321 -48.42 98.73 -116.75
N GLU A 322 -47.64 99.34 -117.65
CA GLU A 322 -46.92 100.63 -117.35
C GLU A 322 -47.66 101.98 -117.11
N GLN A 323 -48.59 102.47 -117.96
CA GLN A 323 -48.98 103.91 -117.89
C GLN A 323 -49.75 104.33 -116.62
N GLN A 324 -50.42 103.39 -115.94
CA GLN A 324 -51.09 103.67 -114.66
C GLN A 324 -50.08 104.01 -113.54
N VAL A 325 -48.79 103.72 -113.73
CA VAL A 325 -47.75 103.94 -112.71
C VAL A 325 -47.48 105.42 -112.48
N ASN A 326 -47.57 106.31 -113.47
CA ASN A 326 -47.01 107.67 -113.36
C ASN A 326 -47.85 108.64 -112.50
N GLU A 327 -49.17 108.68 -112.66
CA GLU A 327 -50.03 109.53 -111.81
C GLU A 327 -50.22 108.90 -110.42
N ALA A 328 -50.29 107.57 -110.37
CA ALA A 328 -50.13 106.83 -109.13
C ALA A 328 -48.80 107.17 -108.43
N MET A 329 -47.72 107.44 -109.17
CA MET A 329 -46.40 107.76 -108.61
C MET A 329 -46.38 109.07 -107.81
N ARG A 330 -47.07 110.13 -108.25
CA ARG A 330 -47.06 111.41 -107.49
C ARG A 330 -47.94 111.34 -106.25
N LEU A 331 -49.09 110.68 -106.36
CA LEU A 331 -49.95 110.40 -105.20
C LEU A 331 -49.31 109.34 -104.28
N GLN A 332 -48.46 108.46 -104.81
CA GLN A 332 -47.53 107.64 -104.04
C GLN A 332 -46.44 108.47 -103.39
N GLN A 333 -45.86 109.51 -104.00
CA GLN A 333 -44.77 110.29 -103.39
C GLN A 333 -45.24 111.00 -102.12
N GLU A 334 -46.41 111.63 -102.13
CA GLU A 334 -46.97 112.28 -100.95
C GLU A 334 -47.43 111.25 -99.88
N LYS A 335 -48.06 110.15 -100.31
CA LYS A 335 -48.38 109.03 -99.41
C LYS A 335 -47.12 108.38 -98.86
N ALA A 336 -46.07 108.22 -99.64
CA ALA A 336 -44.79 107.62 -99.27
C ALA A 336 -44.04 108.52 -98.31
N ALA A 337 -44.04 109.84 -98.49
CA ALA A 337 -43.46 110.77 -97.51
C ALA A 337 -44.17 110.65 -96.15
N HIS A 338 -45.50 110.72 -96.11
CA HIS A 338 -46.25 110.61 -94.86
C HIS A 338 -46.21 109.19 -94.27
N GLU A 339 -46.21 108.14 -95.10
CA GLU A 339 -45.93 106.78 -94.69
C GLU A 339 -44.49 106.62 -94.19
N ASP A 340 -43.51 107.31 -94.76
CA ASP A 340 -42.10 107.18 -94.39
C ASP A 340 -41.83 107.89 -93.07
N GLU A 341 -42.50 109.02 -92.79
CA GLU A 341 -42.58 109.59 -91.43
C GLU A 341 -43.27 108.61 -90.46
N ARG A 342 -44.39 107.99 -90.85
CA ARG A 342 -45.02 106.95 -90.02
C ARG A 342 -44.12 105.73 -89.84
N LYS A 343 -43.33 105.33 -90.84
CA LYS A 343 -42.32 104.26 -90.78
C LYS A 343 -41.12 104.71 -89.94
N GLN A 344 -40.72 105.99 -89.94
CA GLN A 344 -39.68 106.54 -89.06
C GLN A 344 -40.14 106.48 -87.60
N HIS A 345 -41.34 107.00 -87.30
CA HIS A 345 -41.94 106.90 -85.97
C HIS A 345 -42.16 105.45 -85.53
N ALA A 346 -42.65 104.57 -86.41
CA ALA A 346 -42.81 103.15 -86.10
C ALA A 346 -41.45 102.41 -85.94
N LYS A 347 -40.42 102.76 -86.73
CA LYS A 347 -39.04 102.26 -86.54
C LYS A 347 -38.47 102.72 -85.20
N LEU A 348 -38.71 103.98 -84.80
CA LEU A 348 -38.27 104.52 -83.51
C LEU A 348 -39.02 103.88 -82.33
N ALA A 349 -40.34 103.76 -82.40
CA ALA A 349 -41.15 103.07 -81.40
C ALA A 349 -40.72 101.59 -81.28
N ARG A 350 -40.65 100.85 -82.40
CA ARG A 350 -40.17 99.46 -82.43
C ARG A 350 -38.73 99.33 -81.95
N LYS A 351 -37.86 100.33 -82.16
CA LYS A 351 -36.48 100.36 -81.62
C LYS A 351 -36.47 100.60 -80.11
N GLN A 352 -37.39 101.41 -79.57
CA GLN A 352 -37.56 101.60 -78.12
C GLN A 352 -38.17 100.36 -77.46
N GLU A 353 -39.16 99.73 -78.08
CA GLU A 353 -39.77 98.47 -77.63
C GLU A 353 -38.76 97.31 -77.67
N LEU A 354 -38.00 97.18 -78.77
CA LEU A 354 -36.93 96.19 -78.89
C LEU A 354 -35.81 96.45 -77.88
N LYS A 355 -35.48 97.72 -77.60
CA LYS A 355 -34.53 98.06 -76.53
C LYS A 355 -35.09 97.66 -75.16
N LYS A 356 -36.33 98.01 -74.83
CA LYS A 356 -36.98 97.58 -73.58
C LYS A 356 -36.99 96.05 -73.45
N TYR A 357 -37.37 95.34 -74.50
CA TYR A 357 -37.35 93.87 -74.53
C TYR A 357 -35.94 93.30 -74.33
N TYR A 358 -34.91 93.91 -74.93
CA TYR A 358 -33.53 93.49 -74.77
C TYR A 358 -33.01 93.79 -73.35
N ASP A 359 -33.28 94.98 -72.81
CA ASP A 359 -32.94 95.37 -71.44
C ASP A 359 -33.63 94.43 -70.42
N ASP A 360 -34.92 94.11 -70.62
CA ASP A 360 -35.69 93.11 -69.86
C ASP A 360 -35.08 91.70 -69.98
N TYR A 361 -34.71 91.28 -71.18
CA TYR A 361 -34.11 89.97 -71.44
C TYR A 361 -32.76 89.84 -70.74
N VAL A 362 -31.91 90.85 -70.84
CA VAL A 362 -30.61 90.91 -70.15
C VAL A 362 -30.81 90.89 -68.63
N GLN A 363 -31.75 91.67 -68.09
CA GLN A 363 -32.08 91.65 -66.66
C GLN A 363 -32.54 90.25 -66.21
N ARG A 364 -33.55 89.66 -66.88
CA ARG A 364 -34.06 88.31 -66.57
C ARG A 364 -32.97 87.23 -66.69
N ASN A 365 -32.06 87.35 -67.65
CA ASN A 365 -30.95 86.41 -67.82
C ASN A 365 -29.87 86.58 -66.75
N SER A 366 -29.56 87.82 -66.36
CA SER A 366 -28.63 88.11 -65.25
C SER A 366 -29.19 87.66 -63.91
N GLU A 367 -30.50 87.77 -63.69
CA GLU A 367 -31.18 87.32 -62.48
C GLU A 367 -31.23 85.79 -62.41
N LYS A 368 -31.52 85.10 -63.53
CA LYS A 368 -31.39 83.64 -63.63
C LYS A 368 -29.98 83.18 -63.27
N LEU A 369 -28.95 83.78 -63.87
CA LEU A 369 -27.55 83.44 -63.60
C LEU A 369 -27.14 83.75 -62.15
N ARG A 370 -27.77 84.74 -61.49
CA ARG A 370 -27.59 85.01 -60.06
C ARG A 370 -28.20 83.91 -59.20
N ILE A 371 -29.45 83.53 -59.48
CA ILE A 371 -30.17 82.46 -58.78
C ILE A 371 -29.45 81.12 -58.95
N GLU A 372 -28.99 80.81 -60.16
CA GLU A 372 -28.20 79.61 -60.50
C GLU A 372 -26.89 79.57 -59.69
N LYS A 373 -26.09 80.66 -59.70
CA LYS A 373 -24.87 80.76 -58.88
C LYS A 373 -25.14 80.68 -57.37
N GLU A 374 -26.28 81.18 -56.90
CA GLU A 374 -26.69 81.01 -55.51
C GLU A 374 -27.10 79.57 -55.17
N GLN A 375 -27.72 78.84 -56.11
CA GLN A 375 -28.06 77.43 -55.97
C GLN A 375 -26.80 76.56 -56.00
N ASP A 376 -25.91 76.78 -56.96
CA ASP A 376 -24.59 76.13 -57.05
C ASP A 376 -23.76 76.36 -55.79
N LYS A 377 -23.75 77.60 -55.26
CA LYS A 377 -23.05 77.90 -54.01
C LYS A 377 -23.68 77.13 -52.83
N LYS A 378 -25.01 77.15 -52.67
CA LYS A 378 -25.70 76.41 -51.59
C LYS A 378 -25.46 74.90 -51.70
N LEU A 379 -25.38 74.36 -52.92
CA LEU A 379 -25.06 72.97 -53.19
C LEU A 379 -23.59 72.65 -52.84
N LEU A 380 -22.64 73.51 -53.21
CA LEU A 380 -21.23 73.37 -52.85
C LEU A 380 -21.01 73.48 -51.33
N ASP A 381 -21.63 74.46 -50.67
CA ASP A 381 -21.59 74.62 -49.22
C ASP A 381 -22.15 73.35 -48.51
N HIS A 382 -23.20 72.73 -49.06
CA HIS A 382 -23.75 71.46 -48.56
C HIS A 382 -22.83 70.25 -48.82
N TYR A 383 -22.20 70.15 -49.99
CA TYR A 383 -21.19 69.12 -50.25
C TYR A 383 -19.98 69.24 -49.32
N ASN A 384 -19.53 70.46 -49.02
CA ASN A 384 -18.46 70.73 -48.07
C ASN A 384 -18.85 70.26 -46.65
N GLN A 385 -20.08 70.56 -46.20
CA GLN A 385 -20.60 70.08 -44.91
C GLN A 385 -20.62 68.54 -44.83
N ILE A 386 -21.16 67.86 -45.85
CA ILE A 386 -21.18 66.37 -45.89
C ILE A 386 -19.74 65.81 -45.87
N HIS A 387 -18.80 66.46 -46.56
CA HIS A 387 -17.40 66.04 -46.56
C HIS A 387 -16.73 66.25 -45.19
N GLU A 388 -16.95 67.39 -44.54
CA GLU A 388 -16.46 67.67 -43.19
C GLU A 388 -17.04 66.70 -42.15
N GLU A 389 -18.34 66.42 -42.20
CA GLU A 389 -19.01 65.41 -41.37
C GLU A 389 -18.42 64.01 -41.60
N ALA A 390 -18.23 63.59 -42.86
CA ALA A 390 -17.64 62.30 -43.19
C ALA A 390 -16.17 62.17 -42.75
N VAL A 391 -15.39 63.26 -42.80
CA VAL A 391 -14.02 63.29 -42.27
C VAL A 391 -14.01 63.23 -40.75
N ALA A 392 -14.90 63.98 -40.08
CA ALA A 392 -15.07 63.93 -38.63
C ALA A 392 -15.45 62.52 -38.16
N GLU A 393 -16.44 61.88 -38.79
CA GLU A 393 -16.87 60.52 -38.44
C GLU A 393 -15.73 59.51 -38.67
N GLN A 394 -14.93 59.66 -39.74
CA GLN A 394 -13.74 58.83 -39.94
C GLN A 394 -12.69 59.02 -38.83
N LEU A 395 -12.50 60.24 -38.33
CA LEU A 395 -11.58 60.52 -37.22
C LEU A 395 -12.09 59.94 -35.91
N GLU A 396 -13.39 60.04 -35.61
CA GLU A 396 -14.01 59.39 -34.44
C GLU A 396 -13.97 57.86 -34.52
N ARG A 397 -14.25 57.27 -35.69
CA ARG A 397 -14.11 55.83 -35.94
C ARG A 397 -12.65 55.38 -35.72
N LYS A 398 -11.66 56.14 -36.20
CA LYS A 398 -10.23 55.88 -35.94
C LYS A 398 -9.89 56.01 -34.45
N ALA A 399 -10.35 57.06 -33.77
CA ALA A 399 -10.10 57.29 -32.34
C ALA A 399 -10.70 56.21 -31.44
N THR A 400 -11.96 55.81 -31.70
CA THR A 400 -12.64 54.74 -30.94
C THR A 400 -12.01 53.37 -31.19
N LEU A 401 -11.55 53.07 -32.41
CA LEU A 401 -10.75 51.87 -32.70
C LEU A 401 -9.40 51.87 -31.96
N LEU A 402 -8.68 53.00 -31.94
CA LEU A 402 -7.43 53.14 -31.18
C LEU A 402 -7.65 52.97 -29.67
N MET A 403 -8.75 53.47 -29.12
CA MET A 403 -9.11 53.26 -27.72
C MET A 403 -9.45 51.80 -27.40
N LYS A 404 -10.22 51.13 -28.27
CA LYS A 404 -10.49 49.67 -28.18
C LYS A 404 -9.19 48.84 -28.28
N GLY A 405 -8.26 49.23 -29.13
CA GLY A 405 -6.94 48.61 -29.23
C GLY A 405 -6.11 48.78 -27.95
N LYS A 406 -6.12 49.98 -27.35
CA LYS A 406 -5.45 50.25 -26.07
C LYS A 406 -6.03 49.45 -24.90
N THR A 407 -7.36 49.32 -24.80
CA THR A 407 -8.00 48.52 -23.73
C THR A 407 -7.78 47.02 -23.91
N LEU A 408 -7.80 46.50 -25.14
CA LEU A 408 -7.44 45.11 -25.41
C LEU A 408 -5.96 44.83 -25.09
N GLN A 409 -5.06 45.76 -25.43
CA GLN A 409 -3.63 45.63 -25.08
C GLN A 409 -3.40 45.67 -23.57
N SER A 410 -4.10 46.53 -22.81
CA SER A 410 -3.97 46.57 -21.35
C SER A 410 -4.55 45.31 -20.69
N TYR A 411 -5.66 44.77 -21.22
CA TYR A 411 -6.21 43.48 -20.79
C TYR A 411 -5.21 42.33 -20.99
N HIS A 412 -4.61 42.19 -22.17
CA HIS A 412 -3.60 41.14 -22.40
C HIS A 412 -2.34 41.32 -21.56
N LYS A 413 -1.88 42.56 -21.32
CA LYS A 413 -0.80 42.85 -20.37
C LYS A 413 -1.15 42.40 -18.94
N ALA A 414 -2.39 42.66 -18.48
CA ALA A 414 -2.87 42.20 -17.19
C ALA A 414 -2.99 40.66 -17.11
N GLN A 415 -3.48 40.02 -18.18
CA GLN A 415 -3.57 38.56 -18.31
C GLN A 415 -2.19 37.88 -18.25
N ALA A 416 -1.21 38.41 -18.98
CA ALA A 416 0.18 37.93 -18.94
C ALA A 416 0.83 38.13 -17.56
N ASN A 417 0.55 39.25 -16.88
CA ASN A 417 1.03 39.50 -15.53
C ASN A 417 0.41 38.54 -14.49
N ARG A 418 -0.89 38.21 -14.61
CA ARG A 418 -1.53 37.16 -13.78
C ARG A 418 -0.86 35.81 -14.00
N ALA A 419 -0.75 35.36 -15.26
CA ALA A 419 -0.07 34.10 -15.59
C ALA A 419 1.40 34.03 -15.11
N LYS A 420 2.10 35.17 -15.06
CA LYS A 420 3.44 35.26 -14.45
C LYS A 420 3.40 35.14 -12.92
N GLN A 421 2.46 35.79 -12.24
CA GLN A 421 2.26 35.67 -10.79
C GLN A 421 1.86 34.24 -10.39
N ASP A 422 1.00 33.58 -11.17
CA ASP A 422 0.51 32.24 -10.86
C ASP A 422 1.62 31.19 -11.01
N ARG A 423 2.43 31.27 -12.09
CA ARG A 423 3.66 30.48 -12.23
C ARG A 423 4.68 30.70 -11.10
N GLU A 424 4.75 31.91 -10.55
CA GLU A 424 5.62 32.20 -9.40
C GLU A 424 5.07 31.56 -8.12
N LYS A 425 3.74 31.59 -7.89
CA LYS A 425 3.10 30.85 -6.79
C LYS A 425 3.35 29.35 -6.90
N GLU A 426 3.15 28.76 -8.09
CA GLU A 426 3.44 27.36 -8.39
C GLU A 426 4.91 27.00 -8.09
N ARG A 427 5.85 27.86 -8.51
CA ARG A 427 7.28 27.69 -8.23
C ARG A 427 7.60 27.72 -6.72
N ILE A 428 7.02 28.67 -5.99
CA ILE A 428 7.19 28.79 -4.54
C ILE A 428 6.55 27.59 -3.81
N GLN A 429 5.37 27.12 -4.28
CA GLN A 429 4.71 25.93 -3.75
C GLN A 429 5.57 24.68 -3.97
N SER A 430 6.11 24.45 -5.17
CA SER A 430 7.03 23.33 -5.42
C SER A 430 8.26 23.41 -4.51
N GLN A 431 8.91 24.57 -4.41
CA GLN A 431 10.07 24.75 -3.53
C GLN A 431 9.74 24.50 -2.06
N ASN A 432 8.52 24.79 -1.61
CA ASN A 432 8.10 24.54 -0.24
C ASN A 432 7.74 23.06 -0.01
N LEU A 433 7.11 22.39 -0.97
CA LEU A 433 6.89 20.93 -0.95
C LEU A 433 8.22 20.16 -0.96
N ASP A 434 9.20 20.61 -1.74
CA ASP A 434 10.51 19.98 -1.80
C ASP A 434 11.32 20.21 -0.50
N LYS A 435 11.22 21.40 0.12
CA LYS A 435 11.72 21.62 1.50
C LYS A 435 11.04 20.71 2.51
N GLN A 436 9.71 20.57 2.45
CA GLN A 436 8.93 19.71 3.34
C GLN A 436 9.36 18.26 3.22
N ARG A 437 9.50 17.72 2.00
CA ARG A 437 10.03 16.38 1.74
C ARG A 437 11.45 16.18 2.31
N VAL A 438 12.31 17.19 2.22
CA VAL A 438 13.66 17.14 2.80
C VAL A 438 13.60 17.12 4.33
N SER A 439 12.78 17.96 4.97
CA SER A 439 12.60 17.89 6.43
C SER A 439 11.97 16.58 6.89
N GLU A 440 10.94 16.09 6.19
CA GLU A 440 10.30 14.80 6.48
C GLU A 440 11.29 13.63 6.37
N SER A 441 12.19 13.66 5.38
CA SER A 441 13.26 12.67 5.23
C SER A 441 14.26 12.73 6.39
N VAL A 442 14.68 13.94 6.80
CA VAL A 442 15.57 14.15 7.96
C VAL A 442 14.93 13.69 9.28
N ASP A 443 13.62 13.95 9.46
CA ASP A 443 12.87 13.52 10.63
C ASP A 443 12.67 11.99 10.65
N GLN A 444 12.42 11.36 9.48
CA GLN A 444 12.35 9.91 9.36
C GLN A 444 13.68 9.25 9.69
N ASP A 445 14.79 9.78 9.18
CA ASP A 445 16.16 9.37 9.53
C ASP A 445 16.44 9.50 11.03
N ALA A 446 16.07 10.64 11.64
CA ALA A 446 16.29 10.90 13.05
C ALA A 446 15.42 9.98 13.95
N ASN A 447 14.20 9.65 13.51
CA ASN A 447 13.34 8.71 14.20
C ASN A 447 13.81 7.26 14.03
N LEU A 448 14.41 6.89 12.89
CA LEU A 448 15.12 5.63 12.72
C LEU A 448 16.36 5.54 13.62
N GLU A 449 17.19 6.58 13.73
CA GLU A 449 18.33 6.61 14.67
C GLU A 449 17.86 6.41 16.12
N LYS A 450 16.81 7.12 16.56
CA LYS A 450 16.19 6.91 17.89
C LYS A 450 15.67 5.48 18.07
N TYR A 451 14.99 4.92 17.08
CA TYR A 451 14.45 3.55 17.15
C TYR A 451 15.55 2.50 17.21
N MET A 452 16.60 2.63 16.40
CA MET A 452 17.77 1.74 16.43
C MET A 452 18.49 1.79 17.78
N LEU A 453 18.62 2.97 18.38
CA LEU A 453 19.17 3.14 19.74
C LEU A 453 18.26 2.53 20.82
N ALA A 454 16.94 2.72 20.71
CA ALA A 454 15.97 2.11 21.64
C ALA A 454 15.99 0.57 21.56
N VAL A 455 16.09 0.00 20.36
CA VAL A 455 16.25 -1.45 20.16
C VAL A 455 17.59 -1.93 20.71
N ALA A 456 18.70 -1.23 20.46
CA ALA A 456 20.01 -1.59 21.04
C ALA A 456 20.02 -1.55 22.57
N ASN A 457 19.31 -0.60 23.18
CA ASN A 457 19.21 -0.46 24.64
C ASN A 457 18.24 -1.46 25.29
N ALA A 458 17.46 -2.23 24.52
CA ALA A 458 16.53 -3.21 25.08
C ALA A 458 17.28 -4.37 25.79
N PRO A 459 16.80 -4.90 26.93
CA PRO A 459 17.57 -5.89 27.72
C PRO A 459 18.02 -7.14 26.95
N TRP A 460 17.17 -7.65 26.06
CA TRP A 460 17.47 -8.81 25.19
C TRP A 460 18.47 -8.50 24.07
N ALA A 461 18.64 -7.23 23.71
CA ALA A 461 19.55 -6.79 22.66
C ALA A 461 20.95 -6.45 23.21
N GLN A 462 21.05 -6.05 24.48
CA GLN A 462 22.33 -5.76 25.13
C GLN A 462 23.27 -6.97 25.18
N THR A 463 22.72 -8.18 25.36
CA THR A 463 23.49 -9.44 25.32
C THR A 463 23.97 -9.81 23.91
N ASN A 464 23.24 -9.41 22.86
CA ASN A 464 23.53 -9.79 21.48
C ASN A 464 24.61 -8.89 20.85
N SER A 465 25.88 -9.24 21.09
CA SER A 465 27.03 -8.50 20.57
C SER A 465 27.08 -8.35 19.03
N ARG A 466 26.37 -9.18 18.26
CA ARG A 466 26.25 -9.04 16.80
C ARG A 466 25.30 -7.90 16.43
N LEU A 467 24.14 -7.83 17.09
CA LEU A 467 23.17 -6.74 16.95
C LEU A 467 23.78 -5.38 17.36
N GLN A 468 24.51 -5.34 18.49
CA GLN A 468 25.19 -4.11 18.94
C GLN A 468 26.20 -3.59 17.91
N LYS A 469 27.07 -4.46 17.39
CA LYS A 469 28.02 -4.10 16.32
C LYS A 469 27.30 -3.61 15.07
N PHE A 470 26.20 -4.24 14.68
CA PHE A 470 25.43 -3.84 13.50
C PHE A 470 24.75 -2.47 13.66
N VAL A 471 24.14 -2.18 14.83
CA VAL A 471 23.57 -0.85 15.11
C VAL A 471 24.67 0.21 15.09
N HIS A 472 25.81 -0.04 15.75
CA HIS A 472 26.93 0.89 15.77
C HIS A 472 27.50 1.18 14.37
N GLN A 473 27.67 0.14 13.54
CA GLN A 473 28.11 0.28 12.14
C GLN A 473 27.11 1.09 11.30
N SER A 474 25.81 0.91 11.52
CA SER A 474 24.77 1.64 10.77
C SER A 474 24.74 3.12 11.15
N LEU A 475 24.83 3.43 12.45
CA LEU A 475 24.83 4.81 12.94
C LEU A 475 26.12 5.56 12.56
N THR A 476 27.27 4.87 12.56
CA THR A 476 28.53 5.47 12.08
C THR A 476 28.54 5.65 10.57
N ALA A 477 28.02 4.70 9.78
CA ALA A 477 27.86 4.87 8.34
C ALA A 477 26.91 6.02 7.99
N ALA A 478 25.79 6.17 8.70
CA ALA A 478 24.85 7.29 8.52
C ALA A 478 25.51 8.65 8.85
N LYS A 479 26.36 8.70 9.89
CA LYS A 479 27.12 9.91 10.26
C LYS A 479 28.20 10.24 9.23
N LEU A 480 28.91 9.24 8.70
CA LEU A 480 29.87 9.42 7.61
C LEU A 480 29.21 9.87 6.29
N ALA A 481 28.01 9.36 5.98
CA ALA A 481 27.23 9.84 4.83
C ALA A 481 26.80 11.30 4.99
N LYS A 482 26.40 11.70 6.21
CA LYS A 482 26.02 13.09 6.54
C LYS A 482 27.22 14.05 6.56
N SER A 483 28.42 13.61 6.96
CA SER A 483 29.63 14.45 6.96
C SER A 483 30.40 14.45 5.62
N GLY A 484 30.21 13.44 4.76
CA GLY A 484 30.86 13.36 3.45
C GLY A 484 30.33 14.33 2.39
N GLY A 485 29.23 15.04 2.67
CA GLY A 485 28.55 15.96 1.76
C GLY A 485 29.31 17.25 1.43
N GLY A 486 30.43 17.14 0.71
CA GLY A 486 31.18 18.29 0.19
C GLY A 486 32.57 17.97 -0.37
N GLY A 487 33.18 16.84 0.03
CA GLY A 487 34.50 16.43 -0.43
C GLY A 487 34.48 15.71 -1.77
N GLY A 488 34.83 16.40 -2.86
CA GLY A 488 34.96 15.81 -4.21
C GLY A 488 36.17 14.88 -4.36
N SER A 489 36.14 13.70 -3.72
CA SER A 489 37.25 12.74 -3.74
C SER A 489 37.47 12.13 -5.13
N LYS A 490 38.51 12.58 -5.84
CA LYS A 490 39.04 11.93 -7.04
C LYS A 490 39.83 10.66 -6.67
N SER A 491 39.11 9.64 -6.24
CA SER A 491 39.60 8.27 -6.05
C SER A 491 38.64 7.34 -6.79
N GLY A 492 39.00 6.74 -7.92
CA GLY A 492 40.19 5.90 -8.07
C GLY A 492 39.82 4.40 -7.95
N GLY A 493 38.58 4.09 -7.56
CA GLY A 493 38.04 2.72 -7.58
C GLY A 493 37.49 2.34 -8.95
N VAL A 494 38.22 1.50 -9.70
CA VAL A 494 37.71 0.86 -10.93
C VAL A 494 36.71 -0.24 -10.54
N GLY A 495 35.44 0.13 -10.42
CA GLY A 495 34.41 -0.66 -9.73
C GLY A 495 33.06 -0.78 -10.46
N ASN A 496 33.08 -0.91 -11.79
CA ASN A 496 31.96 -1.33 -12.65
C ASN A 496 30.54 -0.83 -12.29
N GLN A 497 30.36 0.49 -12.17
CA GLN A 497 29.04 1.14 -12.13
C GLN A 497 28.69 1.80 -13.47
N GLN A 498 28.57 0.99 -14.51
CA GLN A 498 27.71 1.36 -15.64
C GLN A 498 26.23 1.33 -15.17
N TYR A 499 25.37 2.11 -15.82
CA TYR A 499 23.93 2.27 -15.48
C TYR A 499 23.61 2.97 -14.13
N ARG A 500 23.90 4.28 -14.03
CA ARG A 500 22.92 5.33 -13.61
C ARG A 500 23.49 6.76 -13.64
N GLN A 501 24.14 7.15 -14.73
CA GLN A 501 24.13 8.57 -15.10
C GLN A 501 22.68 8.92 -15.53
N PRO A 502 22.00 9.91 -14.92
CA PRO A 502 20.71 10.36 -15.42
C PRO A 502 20.94 11.02 -16.79
N VAL A 503 20.42 10.39 -17.86
CA VAL A 503 20.63 10.85 -19.24
C VAL A 503 20.26 12.32 -19.36
N ASN A 504 21.22 13.16 -19.73
CA ASN A 504 21.06 14.61 -19.70
C ASN A 504 19.92 15.03 -20.65
N THR A 505 18.77 15.35 -20.08
CA THR A 505 17.55 15.63 -20.86
C THR A 505 17.70 16.87 -21.74
N LYS A 506 18.63 17.78 -21.42
CA LYS A 506 19.00 18.91 -22.28
C LYS A 506 19.61 18.44 -23.60
N GLU A 507 20.55 17.50 -23.57
CA GLU A 507 21.20 16.95 -24.77
C GLU A 507 20.18 16.18 -25.63
N ARG A 508 19.34 15.34 -25.00
CA ARG A 508 18.28 14.61 -25.72
C ARG A 508 17.20 15.53 -26.32
N LEU A 509 17.05 16.75 -25.80
CA LEU A 509 16.16 17.80 -26.32
C LEU A 509 16.90 18.84 -27.19
N GLY A 510 18.16 18.61 -27.57
CA GLY A 510 18.92 19.48 -28.48
C GLY A 510 19.45 20.79 -27.88
N PHE A 511 19.35 21.00 -26.57
CA PHE A 511 19.86 22.18 -25.86
C PHE A 511 21.39 22.13 -25.67
N MET A 512 22.14 22.16 -26.78
CA MET A 512 23.59 22.32 -26.76
C MET A 512 23.98 23.71 -26.21
N PRO A 513 25.09 23.83 -25.44
CA PRO A 513 25.61 25.10 -24.96
C PRO A 513 26.35 25.87 -26.09
N GLY A 514 25.63 26.18 -27.17
CA GLY A 514 26.20 26.65 -28.43
C GLY A 514 25.25 27.50 -29.28
N GLY A 515 24.35 28.25 -28.62
CA GLY A 515 23.41 29.17 -29.26
C GLY A 515 22.20 28.50 -29.88
N TYR A 516 21.00 29.05 -29.63
CA TYR A 516 19.83 28.75 -30.44
C TYR A 516 20.10 29.20 -31.87
N ARG A 517 20.30 28.27 -32.81
CA ARG A 517 19.88 28.53 -34.19
C ARG A 517 18.39 28.79 -34.14
N LYS A 518 17.98 30.05 -34.37
CA LYS A 518 16.57 30.36 -34.61
C LYS A 518 16.11 29.45 -35.76
N PRO A 519 14.98 28.73 -35.65
CA PRO A 519 14.39 28.12 -36.83
C PRO A 519 14.05 29.26 -37.80
N ASP A 520 14.39 29.11 -39.08
CA ASP A 520 14.10 30.10 -40.10
C ASP A 520 12.59 30.15 -40.38
N LEU A 521 11.89 30.95 -39.55
CA LEU A 521 10.47 31.30 -39.68
C LEU A 521 10.19 32.18 -40.91
N VAL A 522 11.18 32.35 -41.79
CA VAL A 522 11.15 33.08 -43.07
C VAL A 522 10.33 32.32 -44.12
N ARG A 523 9.04 32.09 -43.83
CA ARG A 523 7.97 31.71 -44.78
C ARG A 523 6.54 31.65 -44.20
N MET A 524 6.35 31.84 -42.89
CA MET A 524 5.02 31.73 -42.25
C MET A 524 4.46 33.09 -41.80
N ASN A 525 3.55 33.65 -42.61
CA ASN A 525 2.66 34.79 -42.37
C ASN A 525 3.27 36.14 -41.88
N PRO A 526 3.27 37.21 -42.71
CA PRO A 526 3.69 38.54 -42.28
C PRO A 526 2.74 39.19 -41.24
N ILE A 527 1.55 38.62 -41.04
CA ILE A 527 0.50 39.13 -40.14
C ILE A 527 0.96 39.19 -38.67
N VAL A 528 1.88 38.31 -38.24
CA VAL A 528 2.30 38.20 -36.84
C VAL A 528 3.41 39.20 -36.47
N ALA A 529 4.10 39.77 -37.45
CA ALA A 529 5.32 40.55 -37.27
C ALA A 529 5.11 42.08 -37.12
N GLY A 530 4.08 42.51 -36.39
CA GLY A 530 3.95 43.86 -35.81
C GLY A 530 3.79 45.09 -36.73
N GLY A 531 4.07 44.99 -38.04
CA GLY A 531 4.20 46.14 -38.96
C GLY A 531 2.92 46.87 -39.37
N TYR A 532 1.76 46.58 -38.76
CA TYR A 532 0.45 47.10 -39.17
C TYR A 532 0.21 48.62 -38.90
N LEU A 533 1.24 49.35 -38.45
CA LEU A 533 1.17 50.77 -38.10
C LEU A 533 1.98 51.69 -39.03
N GLU A 534 2.87 51.16 -39.88
CA GLU A 534 3.66 51.96 -40.83
C GLU A 534 3.01 52.00 -42.23
N VAL A 535 2.29 50.95 -42.62
CA VAL A 535 1.70 50.78 -43.97
C VAL A 535 0.51 51.74 -44.25
N VAL A 536 0.07 52.52 -43.25
CA VAL A 536 -1.00 53.53 -43.39
C VAL A 536 -0.43 54.98 -43.37
N GLY A 537 0.90 55.13 -43.29
CA GLY A 537 1.55 56.43 -43.06
C GLY A 537 2.02 57.20 -44.30
N GLU A 538 2.51 56.52 -45.35
CA GLU A 538 3.16 57.18 -46.50
C GLU A 538 2.40 57.03 -47.82
N GLY A 539 1.26 57.72 -47.93
CA GLY A 539 0.58 57.96 -49.20
C GLY A 539 1.33 58.97 -50.09
N LYS A 540 2.51 58.62 -50.61
CA LYS A 540 3.19 59.44 -51.63
C LYS A 540 2.33 59.53 -52.89
N THR A 541 1.87 60.73 -53.21
CA THR A 541 1.02 61.02 -54.36
C THR A 541 1.74 60.70 -55.68
N ARG A 542 1.22 59.72 -56.42
CA ARG A 542 1.62 59.44 -57.81
C ARG A 542 0.35 59.31 -58.66
N ALA A 543 -0.22 60.47 -58.99
CA ALA A 543 -1.47 60.62 -59.72
C ALA A 543 -1.32 61.56 -60.93
N GLU A 544 -0.14 61.55 -61.54
CA GLU A 544 0.15 62.18 -62.83
C GLU A 544 0.83 61.12 -63.72
N ASP A 545 0.09 60.59 -64.68
CA ASP A 545 0.55 60.07 -65.98
C ASP A 545 -0.66 59.45 -66.73
N HIS A 546 -0.79 59.76 -68.03
CA HIS A 546 -1.80 59.24 -68.98
C HIS A 546 -3.27 59.67 -68.70
N LEU A 547 -4.16 60.01 -69.65
CA LEU A 547 -4.20 60.23 -71.12
C LEU A 547 -5.53 61.00 -71.37
N ALA A 548 -5.82 61.76 -72.43
CA ALA A 548 -5.04 62.26 -73.57
C ALA A 548 -5.72 63.54 -74.09
N VAL A 549 -4.99 64.43 -74.77
CA VAL A 549 -5.59 65.50 -75.58
C VAL A 549 -6.01 64.92 -76.93
N VAL A 550 -7.27 65.09 -77.31
CA VAL A 550 -7.75 64.92 -78.69
C VAL A 550 -8.19 66.29 -79.21
N SER A 551 -7.66 66.67 -80.36
CA SER A 551 -7.96 67.94 -81.05
C SER A 551 -8.39 67.66 -82.50
N ILE A 552 -8.79 68.72 -83.20
CA ILE A 552 -9.14 68.79 -84.63
C ILE A 552 -10.60 68.38 -84.95
N PRO A 553 -11.33 69.14 -85.80
CA PRO A 553 -11.01 70.46 -86.37
C PRO A 553 -11.50 71.61 -85.49
#